data_AF-A0A829GFT8-F1
#
_entry.id   AF-A0A829GFT8-F1
#
_cell.length_a   1.000
_cell.length_b   1.000
_cell.length_c   1.000
_cell.angle_alpha   90.00
_cell.angle_beta   90.00
_cell.angle_gamma   90.00
#
_symmetry.space_group_name_H-M   'P 1'
#
loop_
_entity.id
_entity.type
_entity.pdbx_description
1 polymer ?
#
loop_
_entity_poly.entity_id
_entity_poly.type
_entity_poly.pdbx_seq_one_letter_code
_entity_poly.pdbx_strand_id
1 'polypeptide(L)' 'MFYRIGDFYELFNDDAIKGAQLLELTLTARNKSADDPIPMAGVPHHAVQSYVDILIDHGYKVAICEQMEDPKKSCRDG' A
#
# COMPACT_ATOMS: atom_id res chain seq x y z
N MET A 1 -7.05 3.40 0.32
CA MET A 1 -6.67 3.09 -1.07
C MET A 1 -5.35 2.35 -1.07
N PHE A 2 -5.25 1.20 -1.73
CA PHE A 2 -4.00 0.46 -1.88
C PHE A 2 -3.28 0.90 -3.16
N TYR A 3 -2.05 1.37 -3.03
CA TYR A 3 -1.20 1.77 -4.16
C TYR A 3 -0.16 0.69 -4.43
N ARG A 4 -0.18 0.09 -5.61
CA ARG A 4 0.87 -0.86 -5.99
C ARG A 4 2.16 -0.11 -6.28
N ILE A 5 3.20 -0.39 -5.50
CA ILE A 5 4.54 0.14 -5.68
C ILE A 5 5.49 -1.06 -5.71
N GLY A 6 5.86 -1.48 -6.92
CA GLY A 6 6.64 -2.71 -7.13
C GLY A 6 5.90 -3.95 -6.64
N ASP A 7 6.49 -4.65 -5.67
CA ASP A 7 5.98 -5.91 -5.09
C ASP A 7 5.10 -5.72 -3.85
N PHE A 8 4.84 -4.48 -3.44
CA PHE A 8 4.05 -4.14 -2.26
C PHE A 8 2.86 -3.24 -2.64
N TYR A 9 1.78 -3.38 -1.88
CA TYR A 9 0.71 -2.39 -1.85
C TYR A 9 0.88 -1.52 -0.61
N GLU A 10 0.96 -0.21 -0.84
CA GLU A 10 1.13 0.78 0.22
C GLU A 10 -0.18 1.54 0.47
N LEU A 11 -0.46 1.74 1.76
CA LEU A 11 -1.50 2.60 2.31
C LEU A 11 -0.82 3.81 2.94
N PHE A 12 -1.47 4.97 2.91
CA PHE A 12 -0.93 6.22 3.46
C PHE A 12 -1.93 6.92 4.39
N ASN A 13 -1.43 7.78 5.28
CA ASN A 13 -2.22 8.62 6.18
C ASN A 13 -3.22 7.79 7.01
N ASP A 14 -4.49 8.19 7.06
CA ASP A 14 -5.54 7.51 7.82
C ASP A 14 -5.80 6.07 7.36
N ASP A 15 -5.63 5.78 6.07
CA ASP A 15 -5.79 4.42 5.54
C ASP A 15 -4.69 3.49 6.08
N ALA A 16 -3.48 4.02 6.27
CA ALA A 16 -2.39 3.27 6.87
C ALA A 16 -2.66 2.96 8.34
N ILE A 17 -3.16 3.95 9.10
CA ILE A 17 -3.46 3.78 10.53
C ILE A 17 -4.58 2.76 10.72
N LYS A 18 -5.70 2.94 9.99
CA LYS A 18 -6.86 2.04 10.07
C LYS A 18 -6.53 0.66 9.55
N GLY A 19 -5.86 0.57 8.39
CA GLY A 19 -5.44 -0.68 7.79
C GLY A 19 -4.49 -1.45 8.71
N ALA A 20 -3.52 -0.78 9.33
CA ALA A 20 -2.60 -1.41 10.28
C ALA A 20 -3.30 -1.97 11.52
N GLN A 21 -4.31 -1.26 12.05
CA GLN A 21 -5.09 -1.73 13.19
C GLN A 21 -6.02 -2.90 12.83
N LEU A 22 -6.71 -2.83 11.69
CA LEU A 22 -7.67 -3.84 11.25
C LEU A 22 -7.00 -5.13 10.78
N LEU A 23 -5.88 -4.99 10.08
CA LEU A 23 -5.18 -6.09 9.41
C LEU A 23 -3.95 -6.56 10.19
N GLU A 24 -3.74 -6.03 11.40
CA GLU A 24 -2.57 -6.28 12.25
C GLU A 24 -1.23 -6.09 11.51
N LEU A 25 -1.18 -5.11 10.61
CA LEU A 25 0.02 -4.78 9.85
C LEU A 25 0.95 -3.88 10.67
N THR A 26 2.24 -3.92 10.34
CA THR A 26 3.20 -2.98 10.92
C THR A 26 2.96 -1.57 10.37
N LEU A 27 2.47 -0.67 11.23
CA LEU A 27 2.40 0.76 10.91
C LEU A 27 3.80 1.34 10.89
N THR A 28 4.18 1.94 9.77
CA THR A 28 5.43 2.66 9.58
C THR A 28 5.15 4.11 9.20
N ALA A 29 6.19 4.88 8.93
CA ALA A 29 6.03 6.24 8.43
C ALA A 29 7.15 6.57 7.45
N ARG A 30 6.79 7.30 6.39
CA ARG A 30 7.74 7.87 5.45
C ARG A 30 8.30 9.16 6.04
N ASN A 31 9.61 9.37 5.90
CA ASN A 31 10.31 10.52 6.45
C ASN A 31 10.15 10.65 7.97
N LYS A 32 10.47 9.59 8.72
CA LYS A 32 10.41 9.57 10.20
C LYS A 32 11.19 10.70 10.88
N SER A 33 12.14 11.32 10.20
CA SER A 33 13.00 12.39 10.71
C SER A 33 12.57 13.80 10.26
N ALA A 34 11.48 13.93 9.50
CA ALA A 34 10.94 15.23 9.09
C ALA A 34 9.90 15.74 10.10
N ASP A 35 9.62 17.05 10.05
CA ASP A 35 8.64 17.69 10.96
C ASP A 35 7.22 17.14 10.80
N ASP A 36 6.87 16.58 9.63
CA ASP A 36 5.57 15.96 9.35
C ASP A 36 5.74 14.56 8.73
N PRO A 37 5.86 13.50 9.55
CA PRO A 37 6.02 12.13 9.08
C PRO A 37 4.70 11.58 8.53
N ILE A 38 4.72 11.00 7.33
CA ILE A 38 3.51 10.45 6.69
C ILE A 38 3.32 8.99 7.13
N PRO A 39 2.25 8.66 7.88
CA PRO A 39 1.97 7.27 8.26
C PRO A 39 1.78 6.40 7.02
N MET A 40 2.37 5.21 7.03
CA MET A 40 2.28 4.27 5.91
C MET A 40 2.27 2.82 6.39
N ALA A 41 1.50 1.98 5.70
CA ALA A 41 1.45 0.54 5.95
C ALA A 41 1.60 -0.19 4.62
N GLY A 42 2.38 -1.26 4.61
CA GLY A 42 2.70 -2.03 3.41
C GLY A 42 2.21 -3.47 3.52
N VAL A 43 1.67 -3.99 2.43
CA VAL A 43 1.22 -5.38 2.31
C VAL A 43 1.91 -6.02 1.10
N PRO A 44 2.47 -7.24 1.23
CA PRO A 44 3.04 -7.94 0.08
C PRO A 44 1.97 -8.23 -0.98
N HIS A 45 2.30 -8.08 -2.27
CA HIS A 45 1.31 -8.23 -3.35
C HIS A 45 0.65 -9.61 -3.39
N HIS A 46 1.37 -10.66 -3.01
CA HIS A 46 0.83 -12.02 -2.97
C HIS A 46 -0.14 -12.24 -1.80
N ALA A 47 -0.04 -11.44 -0.74
CA ALA A 47 -0.89 -11.53 0.44
C ALA A 47 -2.06 -10.53 0.40
N VAL A 48 -2.01 -9.51 -0.47
CA VAL A 48 -3.00 -8.43 -0.52
C VAL A 48 -4.43 -8.95 -0.65
N GLN A 49 -4.63 -10.03 -1.41
CA GLN A 49 -5.97 -10.56 -1.67
C GLN A 49 -6.66 -10.96 -0.37
N SER A 50 -5.96 -11.69 0.51
CA SER A 50 -6.50 -12.11 1.81
C SER A 50 -6.86 -10.91 2.70
N TYR A 51 -6.05 -9.86 2.67
CA TYR A 51 -6.32 -8.64 3.44
C TYR A 51 -7.49 -7.83 2.86
N VAL A 52 -7.62 -7.78 1.54
CA VAL A 52 -8.75 -7.15 0.85
C VAL A 52 -10.04 -7.87 1.22
N ASP A 53 -10.04 -9.20 1.24
CA ASP A 53 -11.20 -10.01 1.59
C ASP A 53 -11.68 -9.72 3.02
N ILE A 54 -10.74 -9.61 3.99
CA ILE A 54 -11.04 -9.21 5.37
C ILE A 54 -11.70 -7.82 5.40
N LEU A 55 -11.12 -6.84 4.70
CA LEU A 55 -11.67 -5.48 4.66
C LEU A 55 -13.08 -5.44 4.06
N ILE A 56 -13.34 -6.23 3.01
CA ILE A 56 -14.66 -6.34 2.38
C ILE A 56 -15.67 -6.98 3.35
N ASP A 57 -15.28 -8.02 4.08
CA ASP A 57 -16.14 -8.68 5.08
C ASP A 57 -16.51 -7.74 6.22
N HIS A 58 -15.59 -6.86 6.61
CA HIS A 58 -15.84 -5.76 7.54
C HIS A 58 -16.67 -4.59 6.95
N GLY A 59 -17.08 -4.67 5.69
CA GLY A 59 -17.90 -3.66 5.02
C GLY A 59 -17.13 -2.44 4.49
N TYR A 60 -15.80 -2.52 4.44
CA TYR A 60 -14.97 -1.45 3.86
C TYR A 60 -14.92 -1.55 2.35
N LYS A 61 -14.99 -0.40 1.67
CA LYS A 61 -14.76 -0.30 0.24
C LYS A 61 -13.26 -0.20 -0.02
N VAL A 62 -12.73 -1.22 -0.68
CA VAL A 62 -11.31 -1.27 -1.04
C VAL A 62 -11.13 -0.84 -2.49
N ALA A 63 -10.23 0.12 -2.71
CA ALA A 63 -9.79 0.52 -4.02
C ALA A 63 -8.32 0.14 -4.19
N ILE A 64 -8.02 -0.63 -5.24
CA ILE A 64 -6.68 -1.07 -5.62
C ILE A 64 -6.27 -0.25 -6.84
N CYS A 65 -5.16 0.47 -6.71
CA CYS A 65 -4.57 1.23 -7.79
C CYS A 65 -3.32 0.49 -8.27
N GLU A 66 -3.43 -0.13 -9.44
CA GLU A 66 -2.30 -0.77 -10.11
C GLU A 66 -1.40 0.29 -10.75
N GLN A 67 -0.09 0.11 -10.68
CA GLN A 67 0.84 0.87 -11.50
C GLN A 67 0.76 0.36 -12.93
N MET A 68 0.12 1.13 -13.82
CA MET A 68 -0.04 0.85 -15.25
C MET A 68 1.22 1.15 -16.09
N GLU A 69 2.37 1.34 -15.45
CA GLU A 69 3.65 1.58 -16.15
C GLU A 69 4.57 0.38 -15.99
N ASP A 70 4.86 -0.26 -17.12
CA ASP A 70 5.94 -1.22 -17.30
C ASP A 70 7.27 -0.60 -16.79
N PRO A 71 7.92 -1.13 -15.74
CA PRO A 71 9.28 -0.73 -15.39
C PRO A 71 10.30 -1.11 -16.49
N LYS A 72 9.87 -1.89 -17.50
CA LYS A 72 10.62 -2.23 -18.71
C LYS A 72 10.32 -1.26 -19.88
N LYS A 73 10.63 0.02 -19.70
CA LYS A 73 11.27 0.81 -20.77
C LYS A 73 12.65 1.26 -20.31
N SER A 74 13.42 0.29 -19.79
CA SER A 74 14.88 0.39 -19.75
C SER A 74 15.41 0.24 -21.17
N CYS A 75 16.18 1.24 -21.61
CA CYS A 75 17.12 1.22 -22.73
C CYS A 75 16.53 0.90 -24.11
N ARG A 76 16.30 1.95 -24.91
CA ARG A 76 16.40 1.83 -26.37
C ARG A 76 17.26 2.95 -26.93
N ASP A 77 18.39 2.51 -27.46
CA ASP A 77 19.22 3.05 -28.54
C ASP A 77 19.97 4.38 -28.31
N GLY A 78 21.31 4.28 -28.38
CA GLY A 78 22.27 5.37 -28.40
C GLY A 78 23.68 4.89 -28.12
#